data_AF-A0A3N0GI65-F1
#
_entry.id   AF-A0A3N0GI65-F1
#
_cell.length_a   1.000
_cell.length_b   1.000
_cell.length_c   1.000
_cell.angle_alpha   90.00
_cell.angle_beta   90.00
_cell.angle_gamma   90.00
#
_symmetry.space_group_name_H-M   'P 1'
#
loop_
_entity.id
_entity.type
_entity.pdbx_description
1 polymer ?
#
loop_
_entity_poly.entity_id
_entity_poly.type
_entity_poly.pdbx_seq_one_letter_code
_entity_poly.pdbx_strand_id
1 'polypeptide(L)'
;MSTITTLSTDERPSRVSERDGELVSPGTVDVSRQFADFARSARYEDLPAGAVDAAKKTIVDSLAVMLAASGDENATRAVVDMVREMGGREEASVFGFGFRAPAMLAAMANGAAMHSLNFDDYLPWGQHCSLSLVPAVLAAAERMERVPGTELITAIAVGQDLFARLRCNVSWKKDWNLSTAMGAVSAAAAAGRVLGLDGRQINHAMAIASSEAGGVMEVVSGLGSDLGGIYGAFPAKTAVMAAQLADRGVKGTDTFLEGVSGVFAAFFSMGYDRDAMLADLGREFEGAHTLYKRWPAIGTAHSHIHAVIQAIQLHSLDVSTIRELKLFVGDAHELLCVPLNERRVPATVLDARFSLPFLVALAAVRGNVSVRDLNGHSLKDPAVRALAARVTVSRDPSLDWKSKLPDGRIEITLVDGRQLIQGGEGVPGSPQHPLSWADLRQKFGECASVAATPLDDAQVDDLFDRVTRLEELHEAVELTSTVAGA
;
A
#
# COMPACT_ATOMS: atom_id res chain seq x y z
N MET A 1 -42.35 -0.03 0.02
CA MET A 1 -42.22 -1.31 -0.71
C MET A 1 -41.22 -1.08 -1.82
N SER A 2 -39.96 -1.40 -1.52
CA SER A 2 -38.79 -1.09 -2.36
C SER A 2 -38.70 -2.06 -3.53
N THR A 3 -38.58 -1.51 -4.73
CA THR A 3 -38.25 -2.23 -5.94
C THR A 3 -36.73 -2.30 -6.04
N ILE A 4 -36.17 -3.48 -5.82
CA ILE A 4 -34.76 -3.79 -6.10
C ILE A 4 -34.64 -3.95 -7.61
N THR A 5 -33.96 -3.01 -8.26
CA THR A 5 -33.64 -3.10 -9.69
C THR A 5 -32.39 -3.95 -9.85
N THR A 6 -32.59 -5.14 -10.40
CA THR A 6 -31.55 -6.08 -10.84
C THR A 6 -30.65 -5.43 -11.90
N LEU A 7 -29.35 -5.37 -11.63
CA LEU A 7 -28.33 -4.98 -12.61
C LEU A 7 -28.07 -6.15 -13.56
N SER A 8 -28.11 -5.82 -14.85
CA SER A 8 -27.94 -6.70 -16.01
C SER A 8 -26.59 -7.40 -16.02
N THR A 9 -26.62 -8.72 -16.19
CA THR A 9 -25.47 -9.54 -16.57
C THR A 9 -25.21 -9.34 -18.07
N ASP A 10 -24.06 -8.81 -18.45
CA ASP A 10 -23.58 -8.93 -19.83
C ASP A 10 -22.06 -9.10 -19.88
N GLU A 11 -21.64 -9.87 -20.88
CA GLU A 11 -20.46 -10.73 -20.96
C GLU A 11 -19.12 -9.98 -21.05
N ARG A 12 -18.10 -10.50 -20.34
CA ARG A 12 -16.70 -10.06 -20.47
C ARG A 12 -15.91 -11.10 -21.26
N PRO A 13 -14.94 -10.70 -22.11
CA PRO A 13 -13.91 -11.62 -22.57
C PRO A 13 -12.85 -11.78 -21.47
N SER A 14 -12.94 -12.84 -20.68
CA SER A 14 -11.89 -13.24 -19.73
C SER A 14 -10.75 -13.95 -20.45
N ARG A 15 -9.50 -13.52 -20.22
CA ARG A 15 -8.30 -14.34 -20.47
C ARG A 15 -8.02 -15.34 -19.35
N VAL A 16 -8.98 -15.56 -18.46
CA VAL A 16 -8.97 -16.69 -17.52
C VAL A 16 -9.64 -17.83 -18.26
N SER A 17 -8.91 -18.91 -18.55
CA SER A 17 -9.53 -20.10 -19.11
C SER A 17 -10.63 -20.57 -18.17
N GLU A 18 -11.82 -20.84 -18.70
CA GLU A 18 -12.87 -21.60 -18.03
C GLU A 18 -12.36 -23.03 -17.76
N ARG A 19 -11.48 -23.16 -16.77
CA ARG A 19 -11.41 -24.39 -16.00
C ARG A 19 -12.25 -24.11 -14.77
N ASP A 20 -13.51 -24.55 -14.84
CA ASP A 20 -14.30 -24.86 -13.64
C ASP A 20 -13.36 -25.52 -12.62
N GLY A 21 -13.40 -25.08 -11.36
CA GLY A 21 -12.46 -25.46 -10.30
C GLY A 21 -12.28 -26.97 -10.11
N GLU A 22 -11.54 -27.61 -11.01
CA GLU A 22 -11.07 -28.97 -10.89
C GLU A 22 -10.12 -28.96 -9.70
N LEU A 23 -10.54 -29.64 -8.64
CA LEU A 23 -9.69 -29.96 -7.51
C LEU A 23 -8.35 -30.45 -8.05
N VAL A 24 -7.27 -29.80 -7.60
CA VAL A 24 -5.91 -30.09 -8.02
C VAL A 24 -5.67 -31.61 -7.97
N SER A 25 -5.14 -32.18 -9.06
CA SER A 25 -4.93 -33.63 -9.18
C SER A 25 -4.15 -34.19 -7.98
N PRO A 26 -4.55 -35.35 -7.41
CA PRO A 26 -3.86 -35.97 -6.30
C PRO A 26 -2.36 -36.10 -6.58
N GLY A 27 -1.51 -35.53 -5.71
CA GLY A 27 -0.05 -35.56 -5.83
C GLY A 27 0.61 -34.31 -6.44
N THR A 28 -0.18 -33.31 -6.85
CA THR A 28 0.37 -32.02 -7.26
C THR A 28 0.86 -31.23 -6.05
N VAL A 29 2.06 -30.64 -6.15
CA VAL A 29 2.63 -29.80 -5.09
C VAL A 29 1.89 -28.46 -5.03
N ASP A 30 1.45 -28.07 -3.84
CA ASP A 30 0.75 -26.81 -3.61
C ASP A 30 1.60 -25.59 -4.03
N VAL A 31 0.99 -24.56 -4.60
CA VAL A 31 1.65 -23.27 -4.93
C VAL A 31 2.43 -22.73 -3.74
N SER A 32 1.91 -22.87 -2.53
CA SER A 32 2.58 -22.38 -1.32
C SER A 32 3.94 -23.04 -1.08
N ARG A 33 4.08 -24.35 -1.34
CA ARG A 33 5.36 -25.04 -1.25
C ARG A 33 6.36 -24.49 -2.24
N GLN A 34 5.94 -24.27 -3.49
CA GLN A 34 6.80 -23.71 -4.53
C GLN A 34 7.22 -22.28 -4.23
N PHE A 35 6.30 -21.45 -3.72
CA PHE A 35 6.59 -20.11 -3.23
C PHE A 35 7.56 -20.12 -2.04
N ALA A 36 7.40 -21.06 -1.10
CA ALA A 36 8.29 -21.17 0.05
C ALA A 36 9.71 -21.61 -0.34
N ASP A 37 9.82 -22.57 -1.26
CA ASP A 37 11.10 -23.05 -1.78
C ASP A 37 11.82 -21.95 -2.58
N PHE A 38 11.08 -21.20 -3.40
CA PHE A 38 11.61 -20.00 -4.07
C PHE A 38 12.06 -18.95 -3.05
N ALA A 39 11.20 -18.61 -2.07
CA ALA A 39 11.53 -17.63 -1.06
C ALA A 39 12.78 -17.99 -0.28
N ARG A 40 13.04 -19.28 -0.04
CA ARG A 40 14.28 -19.74 0.59
C ARG A 40 15.49 -19.71 -0.35
N SER A 41 15.32 -20.13 -1.59
CA SER A 41 16.42 -20.40 -2.52
C SER A 41 16.89 -19.18 -3.30
N ALA A 42 16.07 -18.13 -3.40
CA ALA A 42 16.45 -16.89 -4.06
C ALA A 42 17.76 -16.32 -3.50
N ARG A 43 18.63 -15.83 -4.37
CA ARG A 43 19.89 -15.19 -4.01
C ARG A 43 19.91 -13.78 -4.59
N TYR A 44 20.53 -12.85 -3.88
CA TYR A 44 20.64 -11.46 -4.30
C TYR A 44 21.22 -11.33 -5.71
N GLU A 45 22.24 -12.14 -6.03
CA GLU A 45 22.96 -12.10 -7.30
C GLU A 45 22.13 -12.56 -8.50
N ASP A 46 21.03 -13.29 -8.25
CA ASP A 46 20.12 -13.76 -9.28
C ASP A 46 18.94 -12.80 -9.51
N LEU A 47 18.78 -11.76 -8.68
CA LEU A 47 17.67 -10.81 -8.80
C LEU A 47 17.86 -9.91 -10.02
N PRO A 48 16.82 -9.74 -10.87
CA PRO A 48 16.84 -8.73 -11.91
C PRO A 48 17.03 -7.33 -11.33
N ALA A 49 17.75 -6.46 -12.04
CA ALA A 49 18.01 -5.09 -11.59
C ALA A 49 16.74 -4.31 -11.24
N GLY A 50 15.63 -4.53 -11.96
CA GLY A 50 14.34 -3.91 -11.66
C GLY A 50 13.74 -4.36 -10.32
N ALA A 51 13.94 -5.62 -9.92
CA ALA A 51 13.48 -6.13 -8.63
C ALA A 51 14.30 -5.53 -7.48
N VAL A 52 15.61 -5.40 -7.66
CA VAL A 52 16.51 -4.74 -6.71
C VAL A 52 16.14 -3.25 -6.55
N ASP A 53 15.93 -2.54 -7.66
CA ASP A 53 15.52 -1.12 -7.64
C ASP A 53 14.17 -0.93 -6.94
N ALA A 54 13.17 -1.77 -7.27
CA ALA A 54 11.86 -1.72 -6.62
C ALA A 54 11.94 -1.99 -5.11
N ALA A 55 12.68 -3.02 -4.68
CA ALA A 55 12.83 -3.33 -3.25
C ALA A 55 13.46 -2.15 -2.48
N LYS A 56 14.51 -1.53 -3.02
CA LYS A 56 15.17 -0.37 -2.38
C LYS A 56 14.25 0.85 -2.34
N LYS A 57 13.49 1.10 -3.42
CA LYS A 57 12.49 2.17 -3.47
C LYS A 57 11.36 1.96 -2.46
N THR A 58 10.87 0.74 -2.32
CA THR A 58 9.87 0.38 -1.31
C THR A 58 10.40 0.60 0.11
N ILE A 59 11.66 0.24 0.38
CA ILE A 59 12.26 0.50 1.71
C ILE A 59 12.30 2.00 2.02
N VAL A 60 12.82 2.84 1.11
CA VAL A 60 12.92 4.29 1.36
C VAL A 60 11.55 4.96 1.45
N ASP A 61 10.60 4.54 0.60
CA ASP A 61 9.22 5.02 0.63
C ASP A 61 8.55 4.68 1.96
N SER A 62 8.73 3.44 2.44
CA SER A 62 8.18 2.99 3.70
C SER A 62 8.75 3.70 4.91
N LEU A 63 10.07 3.91 4.95
CA LEU A 63 10.71 4.69 6.01
C LEU A 63 10.17 6.12 6.04
N ALA A 64 10.03 6.76 4.87
CA ALA A 64 9.43 8.09 4.78
C ALA A 64 8.02 8.12 5.37
N VAL A 65 7.14 7.22 4.93
CA VAL A 65 5.73 7.20 5.36
C VAL A 65 5.60 6.91 6.85
N MET A 66 6.36 5.95 7.39
CA MET A 66 6.36 5.64 8.83
C MET A 66 6.86 6.82 9.67
N LEU A 67 7.91 7.52 9.22
CA LEU A 67 8.40 8.74 9.88
C LEU A 67 7.33 9.83 9.89
N ALA A 68 6.72 10.13 8.75
CA ALA A 68 5.67 11.16 8.67
C ALA A 68 4.47 10.83 9.57
N ALA A 69 4.07 9.56 9.63
CA ALA A 69 2.98 9.09 10.48
C ALA A 69 3.22 9.31 11.98
N SER A 70 4.48 9.38 12.41
CA SER A 70 4.82 9.63 13.82
C SER A 70 4.38 11.03 14.30
N GLY A 71 4.31 12.01 13.39
CA GLY A 71 4.04 13.40 13.73
C GLY A 71 2.57 13.81 13.84
N ASP A 72 1.64 13.15 13.14
CA ASP A 72 0.28 13.71 13.00
C ASP A 72 -0.86 12.65 12.87
N GLU A 73 -0.74 11.48 13.50
CA GLU A 73 -1.81 10.47 13.49
C GLU A 73 -2.19 9.92 14.87
N ASN A 74 -3.40 10.27 15.32
CA ASN A 74 -3.96 9.88 16.62
C ASN A 74 -4.10 8.35 16.75
N ALA A 75 -4.55 7.69 15.68
CA ALA A 75 -4.77 6.25 15.67
C ALA A 75 -3.45 5.46 15.73
N THR A 76 -2.44 5.90 14.96
CA THR A 76 -1.08 5.36 15.04
C THR A 76 -0.52 5.50 16.46
N ARG A 77 -0.69 6.68 17.07
CA ARG A 77 -0.26 6.93 18.45
C ARG A 77 -0.92 5.99 19.46
N ALA A 78 -2.22 5.76 19.34
CA ALA A 78 -2.94 4.82 20.22
C ALA A 78 -2.38 3.39 20.13
N VAL A 79 -2.03 2.92 18.92
CA VAL A 79 -1.37 1.61 18.74
C VAL A 79 0.02 1.60 19.37
N VAL A 80 0.79 2.68 19.20
CA VAL A 80 2.14 2.81 19.76
C VAL A 80 2.12 2.84 21.29
N ASP A 81 1.20 3.59 21.88
CA ASP A 81 1.03 3.67 23.34
C ASP A 81 0.65 2.31 23.91
N MET A 82 -0.27 1.59 23.26
CA MET A 82 -0.61 0.21 23.63
C MET A 82 0.62 -0.72 23.56
N VAL A 83 1.42 -0.64 22.49
CA VAL A 83 2.66 -1.43 22.36
C VAL A 83 3.66 -1.10 23.47
N ARG A 84 3.80 0.18 23.83
CA ARG A 84 4.65 0.64 24.93
C ARG A 84 4.18 0.09 26.28
N GLU A 85 2.87 0.08 26.53
CA GLU A 85 2.27 -0.45 27.75
C GLU A 85 2.44 -1.97 27.90
N MET A 86 2.34 -2.73 26.79
CA MET A 86 2.53 -4.18 26.79
C MET A 86 3.96 -4.58 27.19
N GLY A 87 4.96 -3.76 26.84
CA GLY A 87 6.36 -4.00 27.14
C GLY A 87 6.91 -5.31 26.54
N GLY A 88 7.97 -5.85 27.16
CA GLY A 88 8.61 -7.11 26.75
C GLY A 88 10.08 -6.92 26.35
N ARG A 89 10.63 -7.89 25.62
CA ARG A 89 12.03 -7.85 25.17
C ARG A 89 12.18 -6.82 24.04
N GLU A 90 13.18 -5.95 24.16
CA GLU A 90 13.53 -4.96 23.14
C GLU A 90 14.25 -5.62 21.95
N GLU A 91 13.50 -5.94 20.89
CA GLU A 91 14.02 -6.68 19.73
C GLU A 91 14.03 -5.82 18.46
N ALA A 92 13.06 -4.92 18.30
CA ALA A 92 12.97 -4.06 17.13
C ALA A 92 12.42 -2.67 17.49
N SER A 93 12.79 -1.68 16.68
CA SER A 93 12.50 -0.26 16.84
C SER A 93 11.06 0.08 16.43
N VAL A 94 10.44 1.00 17.17
CA VAL A 94 9.18 1.64 16.79
C VAL A 94 9.51 3.00 16.17
N PHE A 95 9.44 3.10 14.84
CA PHE A 95 10.05 4.20 14.09
C PHE A 95 9.40 5.55 14.37
N GLY A 96 10.24 6.54 14.68
CA GLY A 96 9.81 7.89 15.05
C GLY A 96 9.33 8.05 16.51
N PHE A 97 9.44 7.02 17.36
CA PHE A 97 8.91 7.07 18.73
C PHE A 97 9.95 6.83 19.85
N GLY A 98 11.21 6.53 19.51
CA GLY A 98 12.34 6.52 20.44
C GLY A 98 12.42 5.32 21.37
N PHE A 99 11.80 4.18 21.02
CA PHE A 99 11.87 2.97 21.83
C PHE A 99 11.83 1.69 21.00
N ARG A 100 12.22 0.58 21.63
CA ARG A 100 12.17 -0.77 21.06
C ARG A 100 11.12 -1.62 21.77
N ALA A 101 10.59 -2.61 21.06
CA ALA A 101 9.58 -3.53 21.55
C ALA A 101 9.87 -4.96 21.05
N PRO A 102 9.13 -5.99 21.51
CA PRO A 102 9.17 -7.31 20.89
C PRO A 102 8.90 -7.20 19.39
N ALA A 103 9.61 -7.98 18.57
CA ALA A 103 9.63 -7.76 17.12
C ALA A 103 8.23 -7.76 16.49
N MET A 104 7.32 -8.63 16.95
CA MET A 104 5.94 -8.67 16.47
C MET A 104 5.12 -7.43 16.85
N LEU A 105 5.41 -6.79 17.99
CA LEU A 105 4.72 -5.58 18.43
C LEU A 105 5.32 -4.33 17.77
N ALA A 106 6.64 -4.30 17.55
CA ALA A 106 7.26 -3.27 16.74
C ALA A 106 6.72 -3.28 15.30
N ALA A 107 6.61 -4.47 14.68
CA ALA A 107 5.97 -4.63 13.37
C ALA A 107 4.50 -4.17 13.38
N MET A 108 3.76 -4.41 14.47
CA MET A 108 2.39 -3.92 14.62
C MET A 108 2.32 -2.38 14.59
N ALA A 109 3.15 -1.71 15.40
CA ALA A 109 3.16 -0.25 15.47
C ALA A 109 3.64 0.38 14.14
N ASN A 110 4.70 -0.17 13.56
CA ASN A 110 5.25 0.30 12.28
C ASN A 110 4.27 0.03 11.12
N GLY A 111 3.54 -1.08 11.14
CA GLY A 111 2.47 -1.37 10.17
C GLY A 111 1.27 -0.43 10.29
N ALA A 112 0.91 0.01 11.50
CA ALA A 112 -0.09 1.06 11.69
C ALA A 112 0.38 2.37 11.05
N ALA A 113 1.62 2.76 11.33
CA ALA A 113 2.24 3.97 10.79
C ALA A 113 2.27 3.95 9.26
N MET A 114 2.66 2.82 8.67
CA MET A 114 2.87 2.65 7.24
C MET A 114 1.63 2.92 6.38
N HIS A 115 0.42 2.64 6.87
CA HIS A 115 -0.81 2.88 6.11
C HIS A 115 -1.59 4.14 6.55
N SER A 116 -1.21 4.76 7.67
CA SER A 116 -2.00 5.84 8.30
C SER A 116 -2.23 7.04 7.40
N LEU A 117 -1.23 7.40 6.59
CA LEU A 117 -1.28 8.53 5.67
C LEU A 117 -1.86 8.19 4.29
N ASN A 118 -2.22 6.92 4.05
CA ASN A 118 -2.58 6.40 2.72
C ASN A 118 -1.57 6.85 1.63
N PHE A 119 -0.29 6.89 1.99
CA PHE A 119 0.81 7.43 1.15
C PHE A 119 1.84 6.36 0.75
N ASP A 120 1.57 5.12 1.15
CA ASP A 120 2.30 3.91 0.82
C ASP A 120 2.21 3.51 -0.66
N ASP A 121 3.11 2.62 -1.07
CA ASP A 121 3.15 2.04 -2.41
C ASP A 121 1.92 1.16 -2.72
N TYR A 122 1.75 0.81 -3.99
CA TYR A 122 0.71 -0.11 -4.46
C TYR A 122 1.11 -0.81 -5.76
N LEU A 123 0.44 -1.90 -6.10
CA LEU A 123 0.66 -2.59 -7.37
C LEU A 123 -0.18 -2.00 -8.51
N PRO A 124 0.17 -2.24 -9.80
CA PRO A 124 -0.61 -1.77 -10.94
C PRO A 124 -2.07 -2.27 -10.96
N TRP A 125 -2.33 -3.44 -10.38
CA TRP A 125 -3.66 -4.02 -10.20
C TRP A 125 -4.37 -3.52 -8.92
N GLY A 126 -3.78 -2.54 -8.23
CA GLY A 126 -4.16 -2.08 -6.89
C GLY A 126 -3.69 -3.04 -5.79
N GLN A 127 -3.95 -2.65 -4.54
CA GLN A 127 -3.55 -3.32 -3.29
C GLN A 127 -2.10 -3.03 -2.88
N HIS A 128 -1.88 -3.14 -1.57
CA HIS A 128 -0.70 -2.64 -0.87
C HIS A 128 -0.01 -3.80 -0.16
N CYS A 129 1.23 -4.10 -0.52
CA CYS A 129 2.00 -5.15 0.15
C CYS A 129 2.95 -4.58 1.21
N SER A 130 3.54 -3.40 0.96
CA SER A 130 4.56 -2.79 1.81
C SER A 130 4.10 -2.52 3.24
N LEU A 131 2.81 -2.18 3.44
CA LEU A 131 2.21 -1.95 4.77
C LEU A 131 2.38 -3.10 5.75
N SER A 132 2.53 -4.32 5.24
CA SER A 132 2.76 -5.52 6.04
C SER A 132 4.19 -6.04 5.89
N LEU A 133 4.70 -6.01 4.65
CA LEU A 133 5.97 -6.60 4.28
C LEU A 133 7.17 -5.87 4.89
N VAL A 134 7.27 -4.55 4.71
CA VAL A 134 8.43 -3.79 5.16
C VAL A 134 8.54 -3.76 6.69
N PRO A 135 7.47 -3.43 7.45
CA PRO A 135 7.51 -3.49 8.91
C PRO A 135 7.90 -4.88 9.46
N ALA A 136 7.40 -5.95 8.86
CA ALA A 136 7.70 -7.31 9.29
C ALA A 136 9.15 -7.71 9.01
N VAL A 137 9.67 -7.39 7.82
CA VAL A 137 11.05 -7.69 7.42
C VAL A 137 12.05 -6.89 8.27
N LEU A 138 11.81 -5.59 8.47
CA LEU A 138 12.70 -4.77 9.30
C LEU A 138 12.71 -5.24 10.76
N ALA A 139 11.54 -5.57 11.33
CA ALA A 139 11.46 -6.08 12.69
C ALA A 139 12.13 -7.47 12.84
N ALA A 140 11.99 -8.36 11.85
CA ALA A 140 12.69 -9.63 11.82
C ALA A 140 14.21 -9.43 11.69
N ALA A 141 14.65 -8.45 10.90
CA ALA A 141 16.06 -8.16 10.69
C ALA A 141 16.74 -7.59 11.94
N GLU A 142 16.12 -6.61 12.59
CA GLU A 142 16.63 -6.06 13.87
C GLU A 142 16.67 -7.12 14.97
N ARG A 143 15.70 -8.04 15.00
CA ARG A 143 15.70 -9.18 15.92
C ARG A 143 16.92 -10.08 15.73
N MET A 144 17.35 -10.27 14.49
CA MET A 144 18.50 -11.11 14.14
C MET A 144 19.84 -10.36 14.30
N GLU A 145 19.81 -9.03 14.43
CA GLU A 145 20.91 -8.07 14.54
C GLU A 145 21.85 -8.02 13.33
N ARG A 146 22.25 -9.17 12.79
CA ARG A 146 23.32 -9.33 11.79
C ARG A 146 22.79 -9.72 10.42
N VAL A 147 21.86 -8.92 9.88
CA VAL A 147 21.27 -9.14 8.56
C VAL A 147 21.87 -8.15 7.55
N PRO A 148 22.59 -8.60 6.50
CA PRO A 148 23.17 -7.69 5.52
C PRO A 148 22.09 -7.06 4.64
N GLY A 149 22.39 -5.90 4.06
CA GLY A 149 21.41 -5.21 3.23
C GLY A 149 21.01 -5.95 1.96
N THR A 150 21.88 -6.82 1.42
CA THR A 150 21.52 -7.74 0.33
C THR A 150 20.42 -8.72 0.71
N GLU A 151 20.37 -9.15 1.98
CA GLU A 151 19.30 -10.03 2.49
C GLU A 151 18.00 -9.25 2.69
N LEU A 152 18.06 -7.99 3.14
CA LEU A 152 16.89 -7.10 3.18
C LEU A 152 16.28 -6.92 1.78
N ILE A 153 17.12 -6.57 0.79
CA ILE A 153 16.69 -6.40 -0.60
C ILE A 153 16.03 -7.68 -1.09
N THR A 154 16.66 -8.84 -0.86
CA THR A 154 16.14 -10.12 -1.33
C THR A 154 14.82 -10.49 -0.67
N ALA A 155 14.69 -10.30 0.65
CA ALA A 155 13.45 -10.59 1.38
C ALA A 155 12.29 -9.70 0.90
N ILE A 156 12.53 -8.40 0.69
CA ILE A 156 11.53 -7.48 0.17
C ILE A 156 11.16 -7.84 -1.27
N ALA A 157 12.14 -8.03 -2.17
CA ALA A 157 11.87 -8.36 -3.57
C ALA A 157 11.05 -9.66 -3.72
N VAL A 158 11.40 -10.71 -2.97
CA VAL A 158 10.66 -11.97 -2.92
C VAL A 158 9.25 -11.76 -2.38
N GLY A 159 9.10 -11.08 -1.23
CA GLY A 159 7.78 -10.86 -0.63
C GLY A 159 6.84 -10.06 -1.53
N GLN A 160 7.35 -9.01 -2.18
CA GLN A 160 6.60 -8.21 -3.15
C GLN A 160 6.18 -9.06 -4.35
N ASP A 161 7.07 -9.89 -4.86
CA ASP A 161 6.79 -10.74 -6.01
C ASP A 161 5.73 -11.81 -5.71
N LEU A 162 5.83 -12.48 -4.56
CA LEU A 162 4.81 -13.44 -4.12
C LEU A 162 3.43 -12.81 -3.99
N PHE A 163 3.35 -11.62 -3.39
CA PHE A 163 2.09 -10.89 -3.29
C PHE A 163 1.56 -10.46 -4.66
N ALA A 164 2.44 -9.95 -5.53
CA ALA A 164 2.08 -9.48 -6.86
C ALA A 164 1.55 -10.60 -7.74
N ARG A 165 2.25 -11.74 -7.79
CA ARG A 165 1.84 -12.95 -8.52
C ARG A 165 0.49 -13.46 -8.06
N LEU A 166 0.26 -13.49 -6.74
CA LEU A 166 -1.05 -13.85 -6.20
C LEU A 166 -2.11 -12.83 -6.64
N ARG A 167 -1.84 -11.54 -6.44
CA ARG A 167 -2.81 -10.47 -6.74
C ARG A 167 -3.21 -10.43 -8.21
N CYS A 168 -2.28 -10.55 -9.14
CA CYS A 168 -2.58 -10.41 -10.58
C CYS A 168 -3.25 -11.65 -11.19
N ASN A 169 -3.19 -12.81 -10.50
CA ASN A 169 -3.70 -14.09 -11.00
C ASN A 169 -4.90 -14.65 -10.20
N VAL A 170 -5.60 -13.81 -9.44
CA VAL A 170 -6.85 -14.18 -8.73
C VAL A 170 -8.02 -13.32 -9.15
N SER A 171 -9.20 -13.94 -9.21
CA SER A 171 -10.50 -13.27 -9.30
C SER A 171 -11.04 -13.01 -7.90
N TRP A 172 -11.30 -11.75 -7.58
CA TRP A 172 -11.71 -11.32 -6.25
C TRP A 172 -12.97 -10.46 -6.32
N LYS A 173 -13.96 -10.78 -5.47
CA LYS A 173 -15.26 -10.11 -5.40
C LYS A 173 -15.21 -8.72 -4.77
N LYS A 174 -14.08 -8.35 -4.14
CA LYS A 174 -13.89 -7.06 -3.45
C LYS A 174 -14.79 -6.85 -2.23
N ASP A 175 -15.08 -7.92 -1.48
CA ASP A 175 -15.88 -7.90 -0.25
C ASP A 175 -15.05 -8.07 1.05
N TRP A 176 -13.87 -8.67 0.95
CA TRP A 176 -12.86 -8.76 2.02
C TRP A 176 -11.54 -8.13 1.59
N ASN A 177 -10.72 -7.64 2.51
CA ASN A 177 -9.51 -6.86 2.18
C ASN A 177 -8.33 -7.77 1.79
N LEU A 178 -7.92 -7.70 0.51
CA LEU A 178 -6.82 -8.50 -0.03
C LEU A 178 -5.47 -8.10 0.53
N SER A 179 -5.22 -6.79 0.68
CA SER A 179 -3.96 -6.26 1.21
C SER A 179 -3.67 -6.79 2.61
N THR A 180 -4.66 -6.90 3.49
CA THR A 180 -4.46 -7.47 4.82
C THR A 180 -4.29 -8.98 4.79
N ALA A 181 -5.23 -9.69 4.17
CA ALA A 181 -5.25 -11.15 4.22
C ALA A 181 -4.02 -11.76 3.54
N MET A 182 -3.70 -11.35 2.31
CA MET A 182 -2.57 -11.92 1.56
C MET A 182 -1.26 -11.20 1.84
N GLY A 183 -1.32 -9.96 2.35
CA GLY A 183 -0.14 -9.24 2.83
C GLY A 183 0.53 -10.00 3.97
N ALA A 184 -0.26 -10.45 4.97
CA ALA A 184 0.24 -11.27 6.07
C ALA A 184 0.98 -12.54 5.59
N VAL A 185 0.45 -13.23 4.57
CA VAL A 185 1.02 -14.45 4.02
C VAL A 185 2.37 -14.17 3.33
N SER A 186 2.41 -13.20 2.42
CA SER A 186 3.65 -12.83 1.71
C SER A 186 4.72 -12.26 2.66
N ALA A 187 4.32 -11.44 3.63
CA ALA A 187 5.21 -10.88 4.64
C ALA A 187 5.74 -11.97 5.59
N ALA A 188 4.95 -13.00 5.91
CA ALA A 188 5.42 -14.15 6.71
C ALA A 188 6.51 -14.94 5.97
N ALA A 189 6.42 -15.07 4.65
CA ALA A 189 7.46 -15.71 3.86
C ALA A 189 8.77 -14.91 3.90
N ALA A 190 8.69 -13.60 3.70
CA ALA A 190 9.85 -12.71 3.74
C ALA A 190 10.48 -12.63 5.14
N ALA A 191 9.66 -12.49 6.20
CA ALA A 191 10.14 -12.52 7.57
C ALA A 191 10.76 -13.88 7.93
N GLY A 192 10.15 -15.00 7.50
CA GLY A 192 10.70 -16.34 7.67
C GLY A 192 12.06 -16.51 7.00
N ARG A 193 12.23 -15.96 5.79
CA ARG A 193 13.51 -15.93 5.10
C ARG A 193 14.58 -15.20 5.93
N VAL A 194 14.27 -14.01 6.46
CA VAL A 194 15.18 -13.23 7.30
C VAL A 194 15.55 -13.96 8.59
N LEU A 195 14.61 -14.71 9.18
CA LEU A 195 14.87 -15.57 10.35
C LEU A 195 15.68 -16.84 10.01
N GLY A 196 16.03 -17.06 8.75
CA GLY A 196 16.83 -18.21 8.32
C GLY A 196 16.06 -19.53 8.23
N LEU A 197 14.72 -19.48 8.18
CA LEU A 197 13.87 -20.65 8.07
C LEU A 197 14.11 -21.41 6.76
N ASP A 198 14.02 -22.74 6.77
CA ASP A 198 14.03 -23.53 5.54
C ASP A 198 12.71 -23.40 4.75
N GLY A 199 12.66 -23.88 3.50
CA GLY A 199 11.46 -23.80 2.66
C GLY A 199 10.23 -24.46 3.30
N ARG A 200 10.42 -25.49 4.13
CA ARG A 200 9.31 -26.16 4.81
C ARG A 200 8.76 -25.32 5.95
N GLN A 201 9.63 -24.71 6.75
CA GLN A 201 9.27 -23.78 7.81
C GLN A 201 8.66 -22.49 7.25
N ILE A 202 9.16 -21.96 6.14
CA ILE A 202 8.55 -20.81 5.45
C ILE A 202 7.11 -21.13 5.01
N ASN A 203 6.87 -22.32 4.46
CA ASN A 203 5.52 -22.75 4.12
C ASN A 203 4.60 -22.81 5.36
N HIS A 204 5.11 -23.34 6.48
CA HIS A 204 4.36 -23.36 7.73
C HIS A 204 4.08 -21.94 8.25
N ALA A 205 5.04 -21.01 8.15
CA ALA A 205 4.85 -19.61 8.52
C ALA A 205 3.73 -18.97 7.69
N MET A 206 3.74 -19.16 6.37
CA MET A 206 2.67 -18.69 5.49
C MET A 206 1.30 -19.27 5.87
N ALA A 207 1.24 -20.58 6.14
CA ALA A 207 0.01 -21.25 6.54
C ALA A 207 -0.50 -20.76 7.92
N ILE A 208 0.38 -20.54 8.89
CA ILE A 208 0.03 -19.97 10.19
C ILE A 208 -0.50 -18.54 10.00
N ALA A 209 0.16 -17.72 9.19
CA ALA A 209 -0.29 -16.36 8.87
C ALA A 209 -1.68 -16.36 8.23
N SER A 210 -1.99 -17.34 7.37
CA SER A 210 -3.31 -17.48 6.78
C SER A 210 -4.44 -17.71 7.80
N SER A 211 -4.13 -18.20 9.01
CA SER A 211 -5.12 -18.41 10.07
C SER A 211 -5.55 -17.10 10.77
N GLU A 212 -4.73 -16.05 10.69
CA GLU A 212 -5.08 -14.69 11.12
C GLU A 212 -5.33 -13.75 9.92
N ALA A 213 -5.37 -14.29 8.70
CA ALA A 213 -5.70 -13.52 7.51
C ALA A 213 -7.17 -13.10 7.59
N GLY A 214 -7.39 -11.78 7.69
CA GLY A 214 -8.73 -11.22 7.81
C GLY A 214 -8.77 -9.76 7.40
N GLY A 215 -9.99 -9.22 7.31
CA GLY A 215 -10.25 -7.84 6.92
C GLY A 215 -11.47 -7.78 6.01
N VAL A 216 -12.37 -6.85 6.29
CA VAL A 216 -13.55 -6.56 5.46
C VAL A 216 -13.33 -5.27 4.68
N MET A 217 -13.91 -5.14 3.49
CA MET A 217 -13.73 -3.93 2.68
C MET A 217 -14.41 -2.68 3.26
N GLU A 218 -15.28 -2.84 4.27
CA GLU A 218 -15.88 -1.71 5.00
C GLU A 218 -14.83 -0.80 5.64
N VAL A 219 -13.62 -1.31 5.91
CA VAL A 219 -12.49 -0.52 6.40
C VAL A 219 -12.04 0.57 5.41
N VAL A 220 -12.33 0.41 4.12
CA VAL A 220 -12.00 1.36 3.04
C VAL A 220 -13.22 2.21 2.64
N SER A 221 -14.42 1.62 2.62
CA SER A 221 -15.64 2.32 2.16
C SER A 221 -16.36 3.10 3.27
N GLY A 222 -16.25 2.65 4.52
CA GLY A 222 -16.92 3.26 5.67
C GLY A 222 -16.35 4.65 6.01
N LEU A 223 -17.18 5.48 6.65
CA LEU A 223 -16.81 6.82 7.13
C LEU A 223 -16.64 6.82 8.65
N GLY A 224 -15.80 7.72 9.17
CA GLY A 224 -15.68 7.96 10.61
C GLY A 224 -14.97 6.86 11.40
N SER A 225 -14.12 6.07 10.74
CA SER A 225 -13.33 5.01 11.35
C SER A 225 -11.84 5.24 11.11
N ASP A 226 -11.05 5.16 12.17
CA ASP A 226 -9.58 5.24 12.10
C ASP A 226 -8.95 3.95 11.53
N LEU A 227 -9.71 2.84 11.48
CA LEU A 227 -9.20 1.54 11.02
C LEU A 227 -8.71 1.58 9.57
N GLY A 228 -9.28 2.46 8.75
CA GLY A 228 -8.82 2.71 7.39
C GLY A 228 -7.35 3.13 7.29
N GLY A 229 -6.82 3.79 8.33
CA GLY A 229 -5.41 4.19 8.40
C GLY A 229 -4.51 3.16 9.07
N ILE A 230 -5.01 2.37 10.03
CA ILE A 230 -4.13 1.52 10.86
C ILE A 230 -4.19 0.02 10.52
N TYR A 231 -4.97 -0.41 9.53
CA TYR A 231 -5.15 -1.84 9.28
C TYR A 231 -3.85 -2.57 8.91
N GLY A 232 -2.78 -1.86 8.49
CA GLY A 232 -1.46 -2.45 8.27
C GLY A 232 -0.81 -3.03 9.52
N ALA A 233 -1.26 -2.62 10.70
CA ALA A 233 -0.78 -3.14 11.99
C ALA A 233 -0.99 -4.66 12.12
N PHE A 234 -2.17 -5.13 11.73
CA PHE A 234 -2.57 -6.53 11.91
C PHE A 234 -1.73 -7.50 11.07
N PRO A 235 -1.65 -7.36 9.73
CA PRO A 235 -0.87 -8.29 8.91
C PRO A 235 0.64 -8.22 9.20
N ALA A 236 1.19 -7.05 9.54
CA ALA A 236 2.60 -6.92 9.93
C ALA A 236 2.93 -7.72 11.20
N LYS A 237 2.10 -7.57 12.24
CA LYS A 237 2.18 -8.37 13.48
C LYS A 237 2.08 -9.86 13.18
N THR A 238 1.04 -10.25 12.45
CA THR A 238 0.75 -11.65 12.11
C THR A 238 1.91 -12.30 11.38
N ALA A 239 2.55 -11.60 10.43
CA ALA A 239 3.69 -12.11 9.68
C ALA A 239 4.87 -12.48 10.57
N VAL A 240 5.30 -11.57 11.46
CA VAL A 240 6.42 -11.82 12.38
C VAL A 240 6.08 -12.93 13.38
N MET A 241 4.85 -12.90 13.93
CA MET A 241 4.38 -13.93 14.85
C MET A 241 4.39 -15.31 14.19
N ALA A 242 3.88 -15.43 12.96
CA ALA A 242 3.80 -16.69 12.24
C ALA A 242 5.18 -17.26 11.91
N ALA A 243 6.12 -16.41 11.48
CA ALA A 243 7.51 -16.80 11.26
C ALA A 243 8.17 -17.31 12.55
N GLN A 244 7.96 -16.63 13.69
CA GLN A 244 8.49 -17.06 14.99
C GLN A 244 7.86 -18.36 15.51
N LEU A 245 6.59 -18.63 15.19
CA LEU A 245 5.94 -19.90 15.54
C LEU A 245 6.51 -21.05 14.69
N ALA A 246 6.71 -20.84 13.39
CA ALA A 246 7.32 -21.82 12.51
C ALA A 246 8.79 -22.12 12.87
N ASP A 247 9.55 -21.10 13.28
CA ASP A 247 10.90 -21.23 13.85
C ASP A 247 10.92 -22.19 15.05
N ARG A 248 9.90 -22.11 15.89
CA ARG A 248 9.70 -22.98 17.07
C ARG A 248 9.08 -24.34 16.75
N GLY A 249 8.96 -24.68 15.48
CA GLY A 249 8.48 -25.99 15.02
C GLY A 249 6.97 -26.16 14.98
N VAL A 250 6.18 -25.09 15.15
CA VAL A 250 4.74 -25.15 14.87
C VAL A 250 4.55 -25.43 13.38
N LYS A 251 3.76 -26.46 13.07
CA LYS A 251 3.51 -26.90 11.70
C LYS A 251 2.21 -26.29 11.19
N GLY A 252 2.27 -25.70 10.00
CA GLY A 252 1.10 -25.27 9.26
C GLY A 252 0.65 -26.33 8.25
N THR A 253 -0.54 -26.15 7.69
CA THR A 253 -1.07 -27.03 6.64
C THR A 253 -0.29 -26.85 5.35
N ASP A 254 0.25 -27.93 4.79
CA ASP A 254 1.10 -27.87 3.61
C ASP A 254 0.39 -27.44 2.32
N THR A 255 -0.94 -27.61 2.30
CA THR A 255 -1.81 -27.32 1.16
C THR A 255 -2.76 -26.15 1.46
N PHE A 256 -2.29 -25.14 2.21
CA PHE A 256 -3.19 -24.10 2.73
C PHE A 256 -3.73 -23.18 1.62
N LEU A 257 -3.09 -23.09 0.45
CA LEU A 257 -3.63 -22.31 -0.67
C LEU A 257 -4.63 -23.12 -1.49
N GLU A 258 -4.23 -24.29 -2.00
CA GLU A 258 -4.97 -25.05 -3.02
C GLU A 258 -5.79 -26.22 -2.45
N GLY A 259 -5.71 -26.48 -1.14
CA GLY A 259 -6.49 -27.51 -0.47
C GLY A 259 -8.00 -27.31 -0.64
N VAL A 260 -8.78 -28.38 -0.43
CA VAL A 260 -10.25 -28.37 -0.58
C VAL A 260 -10.93 -27.26 0.23
N SER A 261 -10.35 -26.91 1.39
CA SER A 261 -10.78 -25.79 2.24
C SER A 261 -9.68 -24.74 2.39
N GLY A 262 -8.79 -24.64 1.40
CA GLY A 262 -7.68 -23.70 1.35
C GLY A 262 -8.12 -22.28 1.02
N VAL A 263 -7.16 -21.36 1.07
CA VAL A 263 -7.34 -19.93 0.82
C VAL A 263 -8.00 -19.68 -0.54
N PHE A 264 -7.59 -20.37 -1.60
CA PHE A 264 -8.17 -20.15 -2.92
C PHE A 264 -9.65 -20.55 -2.97
N ALA A 265 -10.01 -21.68 -2.36
CA ALA A 265 -11.41 -22.09 -2.25
C ALA A 265 -12.25 -21.15 -1.38
N ALA A 266 -11.69 -20.64 -0.28
CA ALA A 266 -12.41 -19.82 0.70
C ALA A 266 -12.55 -18.35 0.29
N PHE A 267 -11.50 -17.74 -0.24
CA PHE A 267 -11.41 -16.30 -0.49
C PHE A 267 -11.48 -15.94 -1.98
N PHE A 268 -11.05 -16.86 -2.85
CA PHE A 268 -10.94 -16.65 -4.31
C PHE A 268 -11.79 -17.63 -5.09
N SER A 269 -13.00 -17.91 -4.58
CA SER A 269 -13.95 -18.85 -5.19
C SER A 269 -14.41 -18.45 -6.60
N MET A 270 -14.12 -17.22 -7.04
CA MET A 270 -14.39 -16.76 -8.42
C MET A 270 -13.30 -17.19 -9.41
N GLY A 271 -12.23 -17.85 -8.95
CA GLY A 271 -11.18 -18.42 -9.80
C GLY A 271 -9.78 -17.84 -9.52
N TYR A 272 -8.77 -18.63 -9.88
CA TYR A 272 -7.36 -18.29 -9.83
C TYR A 272 -6.63 -19.00 -10.98
N ASP A 273 -5.48 -18.45 -11.40
CA ASP A 273 -4.62 -19.05 -12.42
C ASP A 273 -3.29 -19.50 -11.79
N ARG A 274 -3.23 -20.79 -11.44
CA ARG A 274 -2.06 -21.43 -10.83
C ARG A 274 -0.81 -21.35 -11.71
N ASP A 275 -0.97 -21.66 -12.99
CA ASP A 275 0.15 -21.77 -13.91
C ASP A 275 0.76 -20.38 -14.16
N ALA A 276 -0.07 -19.35 -14.27
CA ALA A 276 0.39 -17.97 -14.36
C ALA A 276 1.08 -17.48 -13.07
N MET A 277 0.63 -17.90 -11.89
CA MET A 277 1.34 -17.58 -10.63
C MET A 277 2.77 -18.12 -10.60
N LEU A 278 2.99 -19.30 -11.17
CA LEU A 278 4.26 -20.03 -11.14
C LEU A 278 5.14 -19.78 -12.37
N ALA A 279 4.58 -19.21 -13.44
CA ALA A 279 5.30 -18.90 -14.67
C ALA A 279 6.54 -18.04 -14.37
N ASP A 280 7.70 -18.53 -14.81
CA ASP A 280 9.00 -17.87 -14.66
C ASP A 280 9.34 -17.40 -13.22
N LEU A 281 8.85 -18.14 -12.21
CA LEU A 281 9.13 -17.87 -10.80
C LEU A 281 10.64 -17.85 -10.53
N GLY A 282 11.12 -16.77 -9.92
CA GLY A 282 12.54 -16.53 -9.64
C GLY A 282 13.36 -16.06 -10.85
N ARG A 283 12.73 -15.82 -12.00
CA ARG A 283 13.36 -15.18 -13.17
C ARG A 283 12.73 -13.82 -13.47
N GLU A 284 11.41 -13.78 -13.51
CA GLU A 284 10.64 -12.55 -13.62
C GLU A 284 10.06 -12.18 -12.25
N PHE A 285 9.97 -10.89 -11.97
CA PHE A 285 9.47 -10.37 -10.70
C PHE A 285 8.35 -9.39 -10.95
N GLU A 286 7.11 -9.83 -10.79
CA GLU A 286 5.90 -9.00 -10.88
C GLU A 286 5.93 -7.89 -9.82
N GLY A 287 6.57 -8.16 -8.68
CA GLY A 287 6.82 -7.17 -7.62
C GLY A 287 7.64 -5.95 -8.08
N ALA A 288 8.43 -6.08 -9.16
CA ALA A 288 9.21 -4.98 -9.72
C ALA A 288 8.33 -3.87 -10.33
N HIS A 289 7.04 -4.13 -10.55
CA HIS A 289 6.07 -3.15 -11.05
C HIS A 289 5.41 -2.31 -9.94
N THR A 290 5.89 -2.39 -8.70
CA THR A 290 5.40 -1.58 -7.58
C THR A 290 5.46 -0.08 -7.89
N LEU A 291 4.38 0.63 -7.56
CA LEU A 291 4.14 2.03 -7.85
C LEU A 291 4.13 2.86 -6.57
N TYR A 292 4.70 4.06 -6.62
CA TYR A 292 4.83 4.95 -5.47
C TYR A 292 3.95 6.18 -5.64
N LYS A 293 3.15 6.46 -4.61
CA LYS A 293 2.23 7.61 -4.61
C LYS A 293 3.01 8.92 -4.57
N ARG A 294 2.63 9.87 -5.44
CA ARG A 294 3.11 11.27 -5.38
C ARG A 294 2.41 12.09 -4.29
N TRP A 295 1.11 11.84 -4.09
CA TRP A 295 0.30 12.55 -3.10
C TRP A 295 -0.21 11.62 -1.98
N PRO A 296 -0.32 12.11 -0.73
CA PRO A 296 -0.80 11.36 0.45
C PRO A 296 -2.32 11.15 0.42
N ALA A 297 -2.81 10.45 -0.60
CA ALA A 297 -4.22 10.21 -0.87
C ALA A 297 -4.41 8.85 -1.56
N ILE A 298 -5.65 8.34 -1.54
CA ILE A 298 -5.98 7.08 -2.23
C ILE A 298 -5.56 7.12 -3.70
N GLY A 299 -4.98 6.02 -4.20
CA GLY A 299 -4.37 5.96 -5.54
C GLY A 299 -5.32 6.35 -6.68
N THR A 300 -6.61 6.03 -6.59
CA THR A 300 -7.61 6.40 -7.60
C THR A 300 -7.88 7.91 -7.67
N ALA A 301 -7.52 8.70 -6.65
CA ALA A 301 -7.67 10.15 -6.70
C ALA A 301 -6.55 10.87 -7.48
N HIS A 302 -5.42 10.20 -7.73
CA HIS A 302 -4.21 10.84 -8.26
C HIS A 302 -4.41 11.40 -9.66
N SER A 303 -5.23 10.75 -10.49
CA SER A 303 -5.51 11.20 -11.86
C SER A 303 -6.31 12.52 -11.88
N HIS A 304 -7.29 12.71 -11.00
CA HIS A 304 -8.02 13.98 -10.89
C HIS A 304 -7.20 15.08 -10.21
N ILE A 305 -6.37 14.73 -9.21
CA ILE A 305 -5.42 15.68 -8.59
C ILE A 305 -4.44 16.18 -9.66
N HIS A 306 -3.90 15.27 -10.47
CA HIS A 306 -3.00 15.64 -11.56
C HIS A 306 -3.68 16.53 -12.60
N ALA A 307 -4.87 16.14 -13.04
CA ALA A 307 -5.64 16.88 -14.05
C ALA A 307 -5.91 18.32 -13.61
N VAL A 308 -6.30 18.55 -12.35
CA VAL A 308 -6.59 19.91 -11.88
C VAL A 308 -5.32 20.74 -11.73
N ILE A 309 -4.22 20.17 -11.22
CA ILE A 309 -2.93 20.87 -11.13
C ILE A 309 -2.45 21.27 -12.53
N GLN A 310 -2.51 20.35 -13.50
CA GLN A 310 -2.10 20.59 -14.87
C GLN A 310 -2.96 21.66 -15.54
N ALA A 311 -4.28 21.63 -15.36
CA ALA A 311 -5.18 22.63 -15.92
C ALA A 311 -4.89 24.04 -15.36
N ILE A 312 -4.67 24.16 -14.04
CA ILE A 312 -4.29 25.42 -13.40
C ILE A 312 -2.98 25.95 -13.99
N GLN A 313 -1.95 25.10 -14.12
CA GLN A 313 -0.64 25.49 -14.64
C GLN A 313 -0.67 25.86 -16.12
N LEU A 314 -1.25 25.02 -16.98
CA LEU A 314 -1.29 25.21 -18.44
C LEU A 314 -2.02 26.48 -18.84
N HIS A 315 -3.10 26.81 -18.12
CA HIS A 315 -3.94 27.96 -18.41
C HIS A 315 -3.69 29.17 -17.49
N SER A 316 -2.72 29.07 -16.57
CA SER A 316 -2.42 30.10 -15.56
C SER A 316 -3.68 30.60 -14.86
N LEU A 317 -4.55 29.67 -14.45
CA LEU A 317 -5.87 30.00 -13.92
C LEU A 317 -5.78 30.58 -12.52
N ASP A 318 -6.47 31.70 -12.30
CA ASP A 318 -6.81 32.13 -10.96
C ASP A 318 -8.00 31.30 -10.46
N VAL A 319 -7.77 30.54 -9.38
CA VAL A 319 -8.76 29.68 -8.73
C VAL A 319 -10.02 30.45 -8.33
N SER A 320 -9.92 31.75 -8.04
CA SER A 320 -11.06 32.60 -7.70
C SER A 320 -12.07 32.72 -8.86
N THR A 321 -11.61 32.53 -10.10
CA THR A 321 -12.41 32.61 -11.33
C THR A 321 -13.13 31.31 -11.69
N ILE A 322 -12.92 30.23 -10.92
CA ILE A 322 -13.61 28.95 -11.13
C ILE A 322 -15.04 29.04 -10.61
N ARG A 323 -16.02 28.92 -11.50
CA ARG A 323 -17.44 28.87 -11.16
C ARG A 323 -17.87 27.48 -10.71
N GLU A 324 -17.44 26.44 -11.43
CA GLU A 324 -17.77 25.03 -11.16
C GLU A 324 -16.58 24.14 -11.55
N LEU A 325 -16.34 23.09 -10.77
CA LEU A 325 -15.37 22.03 -11.07
C LEU A 325 -16.12 20.69 -11.15
N LYS A 326 -16.32 20.18 -12.36
CA LYS A 326 -17.05 18.93 -12.58
C LYS A 326 -16.07 17.76 -12.70
N LEU A 327 -16.32 16.69 -11.95
CA LEU A 327 -15.53 15.46 -11.97
C LEU A 327 -16.26 14.39 -12.76
N PHE A 328 -15.61 13.82 -13.76
CA PHE A 328 -16.07 12.59 -14.40
C PHE A 328 -15.51 11.39 -13.64
N VAL A 329 -16.38 10.46 -13.25
CA VAL A 329 -16.03 9.38 -12.33
C VAL A 329 -16.41 7.99 -12.85
N GLY A 330 -15.47 7.06 -12.68
CA GLY A 330 -15.68 5.62 -12.76
C GLY A 330 -16.30 5.05 -11.49
N ASP A 331 -16.60 3.76 -11.48
CA ASP A 331 -17.08 3.01 -10.31
C ASP A 331 -16.22 3.23 -9.04
N ALA A 332 -14.90 3.11 -9.13
CA ALA A 332 -14.00 3.27 -7.99
C ALA A 332 -13.84 4.74 -7.54
N HIS A 333 -13.93 5.68 -8.49
CA HIS A 333 -13.88 7.11 -8.22
C HIS A 333 -15.17 7.58 -7.51
N GLU A 334 -16.32 7.04 -7.90
CA GLU A 334 -17.63 7.38 -7.34
C GLU A 334 -17.71 7.09 -5.84
N LEU A 335 -17.06 6.02 -5.36
CA LEU A 335 -16.96 5.71 -3.93
C LEU A 335 -16.32 6.84 -3.10
N LEU A 336 -15.45 7.65 -3.72
CA LEU A 336 -14.77 8.80 -3.09
C LEU A 336 -15.58 10.09 -3.17
N CYS A 337 -16.71 10.05 -3.87
CA CYS A 337 -17.61 11.16 -4.10
C CYS A 337 -18.96 10.99 -3.39
N VAL A 338 -19.26 9.80 -2.86
CA VAL A 338 -20.54 9.51 -2.22
C VAL A 338 -20.35 9.22 -0.73
N PRO A 339 -21.16 9.81 0.16
CA PRO A 339 -22.13 10.90 -0.08
C PRO A 339 -21.44 12.25 -0.40
N LEU A 340 -21.94 13.00 -1.38
CA LEU A 340 -21.22 14.16 -1.94
C LEU A 340 -21.04 15.31 -0.96
N ASN A 341 -22.03 15.61 -0.12
CA ASN A 341 -21.93 16.75 0.79
C ASN A 341 -20.86 16.52 1.86
N GLU A 342 -20.81 15.30 2.38
CA GLU A 342 -19.87 14.82 3.38
C GLU A 342 -18.46 14.73 2.78
N ARG A 343 -18.34 14.22 1.55
CA ARG A 343 -17.05 14.21 0.84
C ARG A 343 -16.57 15.64 0.56
N ARG A 344 -17.43 16.60 0.20
CA ARG A 344 -17.01 18.01 0.02
C ARG A 344 -16.47 18.67 1.31
N VAL A 345 -16.88 18.18 2.49
CA VAL A 345 -16.50 18.74 3.78
C VAL A 345 -16.09 17.62 4.75
N PRO A 346 -14.96 16.93 4.50
CA PRO A 346 -14.57 15.77 5.28
C PRO A 346 -14.39 16.14 6.76
N ALA A 347 -14.89 15.26 7.65
CA ALA A 347 -14.90 15.51 9.09
C ALA A 347 -13.52 15.30 9.72
N THR A 348 -12.77 14.31 9.21
CA THR A 348 -11.42 13.97 9.68
C THR A 348 -10.37 14.11 8.57
N VAL A 349 -9.09 14.14 8.97
CA VAL A 349 -7.97 14.14 8.02
C VAL A 349 -7.95 12.85 7.21
N LEU A 350 -8.25 11.71 7.84
CA LEU A 350 -8.36 10.44 7.15
C LEU A 350 -9.46 10.48 6.09
N ASP A 351 -10.67 10.96 6.41
CA ASP A 351 -11.76 11.10 5.44
C ASP A 351 -11.37 11.97 4.25
N ALA A 352 -10.57 13.01 4.47
CA ALA A 352 -10.07 13.89 3.41
C ALA A 352 -9.17 13.16 2.41
N ARG A 353 -8.37 12.18 2.85
CA ARG A 353 -7.53 11.33 1.96
C ARG A 353 -8.34 10.42 1.05
N PHE A 354 -9.61 10.20 1.38
CA PHE A 354 -10.58 9.42 0.61
C PHE A 354 -11.70 10.29 0.02
N SER A 355 -11.52 11.62 -0.01
CA SER A 355 -12.50 12.54 -0.57
C SER A 355 -12.00 13.18 -1.85
N LEU A 356 -12.50 12.69 -2.99
CA LEU A 356 -12.13 13.23 -4.28
C LEU A 356 -12.52 14.71 -4.45
N PRO A 357 -13.74 15.17 -4.08
CA PRO A 357 -14.11 16.59 -4.17
C PRO A 357 -13.26 17.53 -3.33
N PHE A 358 -12.85 17.09 -2.14
CA PHE A 358 -11.97 17.88 -1.28
C PHE A 358 -10.54 17.92 -1.82
N LEU A 359 -10.00 16.77 -2.24
CA LEU A 359 -8.62 16.67 -2.73
C LEU A 359 -8.39 17.50 -4.00
N VAL A 360 -9.31 17.48 -4.97
CA VAL A 360 -9.19 18.32 -6.17
C VAL A 360 -9.31 19.81 -5.86
N ALA A 361 -10.14 20.19 -4.88
CA ALA A 361 -10.26 21.57 -4.45
C ALA A 361 -8.99 22.05 -3.73
N LEU A 362 -8.42 21.21 -2.86
CA LEU A 362 -7.15 21.46 -2.18
C LEU A 362 -6.02 21.63 -3.20
N ALA A 363 -5.91 20.68 -4.14
CA ALA A 363 -4.91 20.71 -5.20
C ALA A 363 -5.00 21.96 -6.07
N ALA A 364 -6.22 22.38 -6.44
CA ALA A 364 -6.43 23.60 -7.20
C ALA A 364 -6.01 24.85 -6.42
N VAL A 365 -6.44 25.00 -5.16
CA VAL A 365 -6.16 26.17 -4.32
C VAL A 365 -4.67 26.31 -4.00
N ARG A 366 -3.98 25.18 -3.75
CA ARG A 366 -2.56 25.17 -3.38
C ARG A 366 -1.61 25.04 -4.57
N GLY A 367 -2.12 24.66 -5.74
CA GLY A 367 -1.32 24.31 -6.91
C GLY A 367 -0.57 22.97 -6.78
N ASN A 368 -0.71 22.28 -5.64
CA ASN A 368 -0.18 20.95 -5.37
C ASN A 368 -0.89 20.34 -4.13
N VAL A 369 -0.62 19.08 -3.81
CA VAL A 369 -0.91 18.49 -2.49
C VAL A 369 0.40 18.00 -1.89
N SER A 370 0.60 18.18 -0.59
CA SER A 370 1.74 17.64 0.15
C SER A 370 1.28 17.00 1.47
N VAL A 371 2.17 16.26 2.12
CA VAL A 371 1.90 15.70 3.46
C VAL A 371 1.58 16.80 4.49
N ARG A 372 2.11 18.02 4.29
CA ARG A 372 1.83 19.18 5.14
C ARG A 372 0.45 19.76 4.91
N ASP A 373 -0.21 19.48 3.79
CA ASP A 373 -1.50 20.07 3.43
C ASP A 373 -2.69 19.27 3.97
N LEU A 374 -2.52 18.02 4.39
CA LEU A 374 -3.62 17.20 4.92
C LEU A 374 -3.56 17.15 6.44
N ASN A 375 -4.04 18.23 7.06
CA ASN A 375 -4.11 18.41 8.51
C ASN A 375 -5.41 19.13 8.90
N GLY A 376 -5.65 19.30 10.21
CA GLY A 376 -6.87 19.93 10.73
C GLY A 376 -7.10 21.40 10.31
N HIS A 377 -6.05 22.15 9.94
CA HIS A 377 -6.17 23.51 9.41
C HIS A 377 -6.73 23.51 7.99
N SER A 378 -6.22 22.64 7.11
CA SER A 378 -6.67 22.57 5.72
C SER A 378 -8.12 22.10 5.59
N LEU A 379 -8.59 21.26 6.51
CA LEU A 379 -10.01 20.89 6.58
C LEU A 379 -10.93 22.10 6.80
N LYS A 380 -10.41 23.19 7.39
CA LYS A 380 -11.13 24.42 7.73
C LYS A 380 -10.81 25.59 6.79
N ASP A 381 -9.94 25.38 5.81
CA ASP A 381 -9.54 26.45 4.89
C ASP A 381 -10.75 26.95 4.08
N PRO A 382 -11.10 28.24 4.18
CA PRO A 382 -12.29 28.78 3.53
C PRO A 382 -12.20 28.76 2.00
N ALA A 383 -11.01 28.89 1.41
CA ALA A 383 -10.83 28.84 -0.03
C ALA A 383 -11.04 27.41 -0.56
N VAL A 384 -10.46 26.42 0.13
CA VAL A 384 -10.66 24.99 -0.20
C VAL A 384 -12.12 24.60 -0.07
N ARG A 385 -12.78 24.96 1.05
CA ARG A 385 -14.21 24.68 1.26
C ARG A 385 -15.10 25.35 0.23
N ALA A 386 -14.82 26.61 -0.11
CA ALA A 386 -15.60 27.34 -1.09
C ALA A 386 -15.49 26.70 -2.49
N LEU A 387 -14.31 26.20 -2.87
CA LEU A 387 -14.16 25.48 -4.15
C LEU A 387 -14.77 24.08 -4.08
N ALA A 388 -14.55 23.32 -3.01
CA ALA A 388 -15.14 21.99 -2.81
C ALA A 388 -16.68 22.04 -2.88
N ALA A 389 -17.32 23.07 -2.32
CA ALA A 389 -18.75 23.29 -2.40
C ALA A 389 -19.28 23.44 -3.85
N ARG A 390 -18.42 23.85 -4.79
CA ARG A 390 -18.69 24.01 -6.22
C ARG A 390 -18.30 22.77 -7.05
N VAL A 391 -17.84 21.68 -6.41
CA VAL A 391 -17.45 20.46 -7.12
C VAL A 391 -18.66 19.60 -7.44
N THR A 392 -18.97 19.38 -8.72
CA THR A 392 -20.05 18.48 -9.17
C THR A 392 -19.48 17.15 -9.68
N VAL A 393 -20.30 16.11 -9.75
CA VAL A 393 -19.86 14.76 -10.13
C VAL A 393 -20.78 14.20 -11.22
N SER A 394 -20.17 13.59 -12.24
CA SER A 394 -20.87 12.95 -13.34
C SER A 394 -20.30 11.57 -13.58
N ARG A 395 -21.15 10.55 -13.56
CA ARG A 395 -20.74 9.17 -13.86
C ARG A 395 -20.31 9.03 -15.32
N ASP A 396 -19.17 8.40 -15.54
CA ASP A 396 -18.66 8.02 -16.85
C ASP A 396 -18.18 6.55 -16.83
N PRO A 397 -18.98 5.60 -17.34
CA PRO A 397 -18.62 4.18 -17.38
C PRO A 397 -17.35 3.86 -18.18
N SER A 398 -16.88 4.76 -19.04
CA SER A 398 -15.60 4.54 -19.74
C SER A 398 -14.39 4.60 -18.79
N LEU A 399 -14.56 5.20 -17.61
CA LEU A 399 -13.56 5.33 -16.55
C LEU A 399 -13.66 4.22 -15.47
N ASP A 400 -14.41 3.15 -15.72
CA ASP A 400 -14.53 2.04 -14.76
C ASP A 400 -13.24 1.26 -14.62
N TRP A 401 -12.95 0.81 -13.39
CA TRP A 401 -11.78 0.01 -13.12
C TRP A 401 -11.93 -1.37 -13.77
N LYS A 402 -11.22 -1.56 -14.87
CA LYS A 402 -11.09 -2.85 -15.56
C LYS A 402 -9.96 -3.66 -14.93
N SER A 403 -8.74 -3.54 -15.47
CA SER A 403 -7.56 -4.29 -15.00
C SER A 403 -6.53 -3.42 -14.29
N LYS A 404 -6.39 -2.16 -14.70
CA LYS A 404 -5.46 -1.16 -14.13
C LYS A 404 -6.25 0.00 -13.54
N LEU A 405 -5.60 0.79 -12.68
CA LEU A 405 -6.21 1.99 -12.12
C LEU A 405 -6.74 2.87 -13.27
N PRO A 406 -8.00 3.31 -13.21
CA PRO A 406 -8.59 4.14 -14.25
C PRO A 406 -8.06 5.58 -14.20
N ASP A 407 -8.00 6.21 -15.37
CA ASP A 407 -7.72 7.65 -15.46
C ASP A 407 -8.89 8.48 -14.97
N GLY A 408 -8.60 9.75 -14.69
CA GLY A 408 -9.56 10.76 -14.23
C GLY A 408 -9.77 11.81 -15.31
N ARG A 409 -10.90 12.51 -15.25
CA ARG A 409 -11.18 13.65 -16.13
C ARG A 409 -11.97 14.71 -15.38
N ILE A 410 -11.64 15.96 -15.64
CA ILE A 410 -12.32 17.12 -15.06
C ILE A 410 -12.80 18.08 -16.14
N GLU A 411 -13.79 18.89 -15.79
CA GLU A 411 -14.22 20.05 -16.55
C GLU A 411 -14.29 21.27 -15.61
N ILE A 412 -13.59 22.34 -15.96
CA ILE A 412 -13.56 23.60 -15.23
C ILE A 412 -14.42 24.61 -15.98
N THR A 413 -15.48 25.10 -15.35
CA THR A 413 -16.26 26.23 -15.87
C THR A 413 -15.82 27.51 -15.18
N LEU A 414 -15.41 28.51 -15.94
CA LEU A 414 -14.98 29.82 -15.43
C LEU A 414 -16.17 30.79 -15.28
N VAL A 415 -15.98 31.85 -14.50
CA VAL A 415 -16.98 32.92 -14.31
C VAL A 415 -17.31 33.69 -15.59
N ASP A 416 -16.44 33.67 -16.60
CA ASP A 416 -16.69 34.26 -17.93
C ASP A 416 -17.45 33.31 -18.89
N GLY A 417 -17.72 32.07 -18.45
CA GLY A 417 -18.42 31.05 -19.22
C GLY A 417 -17.53 30.12 -20.05
N ARG A 418 -16.21 30.34 -20.12
CA ARG A 418 -15.29 29.38 -20.75
C ARG A 418 -15.29 28.05 -20.01
N GLN A 419 -15.15 26.97 -20.77
CA GLN A 419 -15.04 25.60 -20.25
C GLN A 419 -13.70 25.00 -20.69
N LEU A 420 -13.02 24.34 -19.76
CA LEU A 420 -11.74 23.68 -19.97
C LEU A 420 -11.88 22.22 -19.54
N ILE A 421 -11.58 21.29 -20.44
CA ILE A 421 -11.60 19.85 -20.15
C ILE A 421 -10.15 19.38 -20.05
N GLN A 422 -9.82 18.66 -18.99
CA GLN A 422 -8.49 18.12 -18.76
C GLN A 422 -8.59 16.65 -18.34
N GLY A 423 -7.87 15.79 -19.06
CA GLY A 423 -7.64 14.40 -18.69
C GLY A 423 -6.51 14.29 -17.67
N GLY A 424 -6.52 13.21 -16.90
CA GLY A 424 -5.49 12.85 -15.94
C GLY A 424 -4.45 11.90 -16.53
N GLU A 425 -4.06 12.06 -17.80
CA GLU A 425 -2.94 11.29 -18.37
C GLU A 425 -1.61 11.77 -17.77
N GLY A 426 -0.58 10.92 -17.75
CA GLY A 426 0.77 11.36 -17.34
C GLY A 426 1.00 11.43 -15.83
N VAL A 427 0.15 10.80 -15.02
CA VAL A 427 0.18 10.88 -13.55
C VAL A 427 1.54 10.43 -13.01
N PRO A 428 2.25 11.28 -12.23
CA PRO A 428 3.46 10.89 -11.53
C PRO A 428 3.20 9.72 -10.57
N GLY A 429 4.00 8.66 -10.69
CA GLY A 429 3.82 7.40 -9.95
C GLY A 429 3.02 6.34 -10.69
N SER A 430 2.47 6.64 -11.88
CA SER A 430 1.85 5.64 -12.76
C SER A 430 2.90 4.71 -13.41
N PRO A 431 2.51 3.54 -13.96
CA PRO A 431 3.44 2.66 -14.66
C PRO A 431 4.20 3.34 -15.82
N GLN A 432 3.56 4.29 -16.50
CA GLN A 432 4.15 5.02 -17.63
C GLN A 432 5.02 6.19 -17.18
N HIS A 433 4.80 6.70 -15.96
CA HIS A 433 5.53 7.82 -15.37
C HIS A 433 5.93 7.49 -13.93
N PRO A 434 6.75 6.45 -13.71
CA PRO A 434 7.13 6.02 -12.36
C PRO A 434 7.92 7.14 -11.67
N LEU A 435 7.79 7.22 -10.34
CA LEU A 435 8.61 8.16 -9.57
C LEU A 435 10.10 7.81 -9.70
N SER A 436 10.91 8.82 -9.99
CA SER A 436 12.36 8.70 -10.02
C SER A 436 12.94 8.66 -8.59
N TRP A 437 14.22 8.30 -8.47
CA TRP A 437 14.93 8.44 -7.20
C TRP A 437 14.94 9.90 -6.69
N ALA A 438 14.98 10.89 -7.58
CA ALA A 438 14.88 12.29 -7.18
C ALA A 438 13.49 12.64 -6.61
N ASP A 439 12.41 12.10 -7.21
CA ASP A 439 11.06 12.28 -6.69
C ASP A 439 10.88 11.64 -5.32
N LEU A 440 11.44 10.44 -5.13
CA LEU A 440 11.42 9.73 -3.84
C LEU A 440 12.27 10.45 -2.79
N ARG A 441 13.40 11.07 -3.17
CA ARG A 441 14.21 11.91 -2.27
C ARG A 441 13.45 13.16 -1.84
N GLN A 442 12.69 13.77 -2.74
CA GLN A 442 11.79 14.88 -2.38
C GLN A 442 10.70 14.40 -1.42
N LYS A 443 10.01 13.30 -1.75
CA LYS A 443 8.97 12.70 -0.89
C LYS A 443 9.52 12.38 0.50
N PHE A 444 10.71 11.77 0.58
CA PHE A 444 11.36 11.45 1.84
C PHE A 444 11.61 12.70 2.69
N GLY A 445 12.17 13.76 2.11
CA GLY A 445 12.38 15.02 2.82
C GLY A 445 11.09 15.67 3.30
N GLU A 446 10.05 15.68 2.47
CA GLU A 446 8.71 16.18 2.86
C GLU A 446 8.14 15.40 4.05
N CYS A 447 8.20 14.07 3.99
CA CYS A 447 7.76 13.19 5.06
C CYS A 447 8.58 13.36 6.35
N ALA A 448 9.91 13.37 6.25
CA ALA A 448 10.80 13.53 7.39
C ALA A 448 10.60 14.88 8.10
N SER A 449 10.21 15.92 7.36
CA SER A 449 9.95 17.25 7.93
C SER A 449 8.71 17.34 8.81
N VAL A 450 7.80 16.37 8.70
CA VAL A 450 6.57 16.30 9.52
C VAL A 450 6.60 15.14 10.52
N ALA A 451 7.75 14.47 10.68
CA ALA A 451 7.91 13.44 11.70
C ALA A 451 7.81 14.03 13.11
N ALA A 452 7.54 13.19 14.12
CA ALA A 452 7.49 13.59 15.53
C ALA A 452 8.79 14.29 15.97
N THR A 453 9.93 13.78 15.48
CA THR A 453 11.23 14.44 15.52
C THR A 453 11.67 14.71 14.09
N PRO A 454 11.49 15.93 13.58
CA PRO A 454 11.89 16.26 12.21
C PRO A 454 13.39 16.04 11.98
N LEU A 455 13.74 15.50 10.82
CA LEU A 455 15.13 15.36 10.39
C LEU A 455 15.58 16.58 9.60
N ASP A 456 16.84 16.97 9.78
CA ASP A 456 17.49 17.98 8.94
C ASP A 456 17.92 17.42 7.58
N ASP A 457 18.32 18.31 6.66
CA ASP A 457 18.69 17.92 5.29
C ASP A 457 19.88 16.95 5.25
N ALA A 458 20.84 17.07 6.18
CA ALA A 458 22.01 16.21 6.23
C ALA A 458 21.65 14.79 6.71
N GLN A 459 20.76 14.68 7.70
CA GLN A 459 20.21 13.41 8.15
C GLN A 459 19.36 12.74 7.07
N VAL A 460 18.57 13.53 6.33
CA VAL A 460 17.80 13.05 5.18
C VAL A 460 18.72 12.51 4.09
N ASP A 461 19.77 13.25 3.73
CA ASP A 461 20.73 12.82 2.70
C ASP A 461 21.48 11.55 3.12
N ASP A 462 21.98 11.48 4.35
CA ASP A 462 22.67 10.29 4.88
C ASP A 462 21.78 9.04 4.84
N LEU A 463 20.53 9.15 5.31
CA LEU A 463 19.59 8.02 5.30
C LEU A 463 19.22 7.61 3.88
N PHE A 464 18.96 8.58 3.00
CA PHE A 464 18.62 8.30 1.63
C PHE A 464 19.78 7.60 0.91
N ASP A 465 21.00 8.10 1.08
CA ASP A 465 22.22 7.52 0.50
C ASP A 465 22.44 6.08 0.97
N ARG A 466 22.25 5.79 2.26
CA ARG A 466 22.33 4.42 2.79
C ARG A 466 21.32 3.48 2.14
N VAL A 467 20.09 3.93 1.88
CA VAL A 467 19.11 3.09 1.16
C VAL A 467 19.48 2.95 -0.32
N THR A 468 20.01 3.99 -0.96
CA THR A 468 20.49 3.89 -2.36
C THR A 468 21.71 2.99 -2.52
N ARG A 469 22.43 2.66 -1.44
CA ARG A 469 23.58 1.75 -1.41
C ARG A 469 23.35 0.59 -0.43
N LEU A 470 22.09 0.19 -0.27
CA LEU A 470 21.68 -0.77 0.75
C LEU A 470 22.46 -2.10 0.67
N GLU A 471 22.81 -2.56 -0.53
CA GLU A 471 23.64 -3.75 -0.76
C GLU A 471 25.04 -3.69 -0.12
N GLU A 472 25.52 -2.50 0.22
CA GLU A 472 26.82 -2.29 0.86
C GLU A 472 26.73 -2.31 2.39
N LEU A 473 25.52 -2.27 2.97
CA LEU A 473 25.34 -2.32 4.42
C LEU A 473 25.65 -3.72 4.96
N HIS A 474 26.47 -3.77 6.01
CA HIS A 474 26.82 -5.02 6.67
C HIS A 474 25.70 -5.50 7.60
N GLU A 475 24.99 -4.56 8.24
CA GLU A 475 23.92 -4.87 9.18
C GLU A 475 22.70 -3.94 8.99
N ALA A 476 21.50 -4.52 8.95
CA ALA A 476 20.22 -3.82 8.81
C ALA A 476 20.00 -2.72 9.86
N VAL A 477 20.58 -2.90 11.06
CA VAL A 477 20.52 -1.94 12.16
C VAL A 477 21.20 -0.60 11.84
N GLU A 478 22.13 -0.58 10.88
CA GLU A 478 22.76 0.65 10.38
C GLU A 478 21.77 1.57 9.67
N LEU A 479 20.66 1.02 9.14
CA LEU A 479 19.58 1.77 8.54
C LEU A 479 18.53 2.22 9.57
N THR A 480 18.17 1.33 10.49
CA THR A 480 17.02 1.54 11.39
C THR A 480 17.33 2.41 12.61
N SER A 481 18.60 2.47 13.04
CA SER A 481 19.00 3.22 14.24
C SER A 481 18.73 4.72 14.15
N THR A 482 18.93 5.35 12.99
CA THR A 482 18.69 6.79 12.81
C THR A 482 17.19 7.13 12.81
N VAL A 483 16.34 6.22 12.32
CA VAL A 483 14.88 6.43 12.19
C VAL A 483 14.08 5.96 13.42
N ALA A 484 14.73 5.28 14.37
CA ALA A 484 14.09 4.86 15.62
C ALA A 484 13.61 6.06 16.47
N GLY A 485 14.17 7.25 16.25
CA GLY A 485 14.01 8.41 17.14
C GLY A 485 15.05 8.36 18.25
N ALA A 486 15.74 9.47 18.50
CA ALA A 486 16.70 9.60 19.59
C ALA A 486 16.00 9.91 20.93
#